data_AF-A0ABD1JMM6-F1
#
_entry.id   AF-A0ABD1JMM6-F1
#
_cell.length_a   1.000
_cell.length_b   1.000
_cell.length_c   1.000
_cell.angle_alpha   90.00
_cell.angle_beta   90.00
_cell.angle_gamma   90.00
#
_symmetry.space_group_name_H-M   'P 1'
#
loop_
_entity.id
_entity.type
_entity.pdbx_description
1 polymer ?
#
loop_
_entity_poly.entity_id
_entity_poly.type
_entity_poly.pdbx_seq_one_letter_code
_entity_poly.pdbx_strand_id
1 'polypeptide(L)'
;MTMRRLSDLRDDGEVGLSSRIEREVESSESVMREQLEKKVQVCSCGWQKITTVRGLKIHQGKKGCGGKVGQGNRIEQYFLRSLRSKSAEVQRQVENHSSQDIRNPVLEEREDVRETEGEREPSQSKREKAWEQKARVSWPQAKDKMTWESVDRDLAMVLEGLKGTAMAKLERMGEVIYSYGLDRFGSSDRRKREPAQQCQSRRQKDIRELVLRRRQLRKQWKRATIEEKEGIDALQEELRCRLATLRRAENLRRKRKEKERVRTLFYKDPFKFTKGLFNQEKGGILRTSKEEVEEYLRKTHSDPGREGGLGFPPDMPPLGEIESQMDVVPPRWKEVEAVVRKAKASSAPGPNGVPYRVYKNAPGVLRFLWKLFKVVWHKQSIPTAWCRAGGVLIPKEKESVRIDQFRTISLLNVEGKIFFSIVAKRLVQYLEKNGLIDTTVQKAGIPGFAGCIEHTSVIWHQIQTAKQEGRELHVVFLDLANAFGSVPHSLIWSACEYFRVPVEIVNIMKEYFKDIRLCIGTGEFVSD
;
A
#
# COMPACT_ATOMS: atom_id res chain seq x y z
N MET A 1 -62.60 -7.35 36.18
CA MET A 1 -63.78 -6.55 35.77
C MET A 1 -63.26 -5.61 34.68
N THR A 2 -63.63 -5.65 33.41
CA THR A 2 -64.87 -6.07 32.75
C THR A 2 -64.54 -6.43 31.30
N MET A 3 -65.32 -7.33 30.72
CA MET A 3 -65.09 -8.03 29.45
C MET A 3 -66.13 -7.55 28.39
N ARG A 4 -65.81 -7.77 27.09
CA ARG A 4 -66.67 -7.82 25.85
C ARG A 4 -66.86 -6.50 25.09
N ARG A 5 -66.74 -6.44 23.75
CA ARG A 5 -67.13 -7.34 22.61
C ARG A 5 -65.99 -7.36 21.54
N LEU A 6 -65.60 -8.48 20.89
CA LEU A 6 -66.23 -9.21 19.75
C LEU A 6 -66.49 -8.29 18.53
N SER A 7 -66.14 -8.57 17.26
CA SER A 7 -65.62 -9.74 16.52
C SER A 7 -65.13 -9.28 15.11
N ASP A 8 -64.57 -10.21 14.31
CA ASP A 8 -64.28 -10.15 12.84
C ASP A 8 -62.78 -9.90 12.54
N LEU A 9 -61.96 -10.75 11.89
CA LEU A 9 -62.12 -11.77 10.84
C LEU A 9 -61.05 -12.87 10.94
N ARG A 10 -61.36 -14.01 10.30
CA ARG A 10 -60.58 -15.25 10.16
C ARG A 10 -59.51 -15.17 9.06
N ASP A 11 -58.66 -16.19 9.09
CA ASP A 11 -57.80 -16.77 8.02
C ASP A 11 -56.54 -16.01 7.59
N ASP A 12 -55.38 -16.50 8.05
CA ASP A 12 -54.10 -16.51 7.31
C ASP A 12 -53.01 -17.35 8.04
N GLY A 13 -53.39 -18.51 8.59
CA GLY A 13 -52.50 -19.33 9.45
C GLY A 13 -51.87 -20.57 8.84
N GLU A 14 -52.38 -21.09 7.72
CA GLU A 14 -52.00 -22.46 7.25
C GLU A 14 -51.25 -22.51 5.91
N VAL A 15 -51.11 -21.41 5.17
CA VAL A 15 -50.45 -21.41 3.84
C VAL A 15 -48.90 -21.30 3.94
N GLY A 16 -48.37 -20.95 5.11
CA GLY A 16 -46.94 -20.73 5.33
C GLY A 16 -46.10 -21.97 5.66
N LEU A 17 -46.73 -23.06 6.12
CA LEU A 17 -46.03 -24.28 6.54
C LEU A 17 -45.90 -25.32 5.41
N SER A 18 -46.93 -25.46 4.56
CA SER A 18 -46.86 -26.37 3.40
C SER A 18 -45.81 -25.93 2.37
N SER A 19 -45.75 -24.62 2.07
CA SER A 19 -44.78 -24.08 1.11
C SER A 19 -43.32 -24.09 1.61
N ARG A 20 -43.11 -24.28 2.92
CA ARG A 20 -41.78 -24.36 3.54
C ARG A 20 -41.28 -25.81 3.60
N ILE A 21 -42.19 -26.76 3.84
CA ILE A 21 -41.90 -28.20 3.77
C ILE A 21 -41.69 -28.65 2.32
N GLU A 22 -42.48 -28.17 1.36
CA GLU A 22 -42.30 -28.49 -0.07
C GLU A 22 -40.94 -27.97 -0.61
N ARG A 23 -40.49 -26.79 -0.16
CA ARG A 23 -39.17 -26.25 -0.52
C ARG A 23 -38.00 -26.97 0.15
N GLU A 24 -38.19 -27.52 1.35
CA GLU A 24 -37.18 -28.35 2.02
C GLU A 24 -37.09 -29.75 1.40
N VAL A 25 -38.20 -30.32 0.90
CA VAL A 25 -38.21 -31.59 0.18
C VAL A 25 -37.58 -31.46 -1.23
N GLU A 26 -37.86 -30.38 -1.98
CA GLU A 26 -37.20 -30.13 -3.28
C GLU A 26 -35.69 -29.86 -3.15
N SER A 27 -35.27 -29.16 -2.09
CA SER A 27 -33.86 -28.95 -1.76
C SER A 27 -33.16 -30.28 -1.45
N SER A 28 -33.82 -31.16 -0.69
CA SER A 28 -33.29 -32.47 -0.31
C SER A 28 -33.21 -33.45 -1.49
N GLU A 29 -34.20 -33.45 -2.39
CA GLU A 29 -34.18 -34.26 -3.62
C GLU A 29 -33.15 -33.76 -4.64
N SER A 30 -32.90 -32.45 -4.71
CA SER A 30 -31.86 -31.87 -5.58
C SER A 30 -30.43 -32.22 -5.11
N VAL A 31 -30.22 -32.30 -3.80
CA VAL A 31 -28.94 -32.69 -3.18
C VAL A 31 -28.72 -34.21 -3.24
N MET A 32 -29.79 -35.01 -3.23
CA MET A 32 -29.72 -36.46 -3.46
C MET A 32 -29.51 -36.84 -4.95
N ARG A 33 -30.01 -36.04 -5.91
CA ARG A 33 -29.80 -36.27 -7.35
C ARG A 33 -28.41 -35.91 -7.85
N GLU A 34 -27.60 -35.18 -7.08
CA GLU A 34 -26.20 -34.90 -7.42
C GLU A 34 -25.20 -35.98 -6.94
N GLN A 35 -25.68 -37.03 -6.25
CA GLN A 35 -24.93 -38.25 -5.95
C GLN A 35 -25.05 -39.32 -7.05
N LEU A 36 -24.95 -38.90 -8.32
CA LEU A 36 -24.98 -39.76 -9.50
C LEU A 36 -23.93 -40.90 -9.44
N GLU A 37 -24.47 -42.11 -9.39
CA GLU A 37 -23.88 -43.45 -9.44
C GLU A 37 -22.41 -43.53 -9.91
N LYS A 38 -21.51 -43.90 -8.99
CA LYS A 38 -20.14 -44.31 -9.33
C LYS A 38 -20.21 -45.66 -10.04
N LYS A 39 -20.03 -45.67 -11.37
CA LYS A 39 -19.91 -46.89 -12.20
C LYS A 39 -18.46 -47.06 -12.67
N VAL A 40 -18.11 -48.25 -13.14
CA VAL A 40 -16.79 -48.52 -13.73
C VAL A 40 -16.64 -47.68 -15.01
N GLN A 41 -15.72 -46.72 -15.00
CA GLN A 41 -15.42 -45.87 -16.16
C GLN A 41 -14.13 -46.34 -16.81
N VAL A 42 -14.14 -46.54 -18.12
CA VAL A 42 -12.98 -46.97 -18.92
C VAL A 42 -12.56 -45.84 -19.86
N CYS A 43 -11.26 -45.55 -19.92
CA CYS A 43 -10.65 -44.61 -20.85
C CYS A 43 -9.95 -45.36 -22.00
N SER A 44 -9.88 -44.75 -23.18
CA SER A 44 -9.23 -45.32 -24.38
C SER A 44 -7.74 -45.63 -24.23
N CYS A 45 -7.10 -45.14 -23.17
CA CYS A 45 -5.71 -45.47 -22.81
C CYS A 45 -5.58 -46.71 -21.90
N GLY A 46 -6.66 -47.47 -21.69
CA GLY A 46 -6.68 -48.68 -20.84
C GLY A 46 -6.93 -48.42 -19.36
N TRP A 47 -7.21 -47.17 -18.96
CA TRP A 47 -7.51 -46.84 -17.57
C TRP A 47 -8.96 -47.18 -17.20
N GLN A 48 -9.17 -48.02 -16.18
CA GLN A 48 -10.51 -48.43 -15.71
C GLN A 48 -10.63 -48.23 -14.20
N LYS A 49 -11.63 -47.45 -13.74
CA LYS A 49 -11.88 -47.23 -12.30
C LYS A 49 -13.35 -46.91 -12.03
N ILE A 50 -13.88 -47.38 -10.89
CA ILE A 50 -15.20 -46.97 -10.39
C ILE A 50 -15.12 -45.50 -9.99
N THR A 51 -15.71 -44.62 -10.79
CA THR A 51 -15.66 -43.17 -10.57
C THR A 51 -16.84 -42.49 -11.26
N THR A 52 -17.04 -41.20 -10.99
CA THR A 52 -18.04 -40.41 -11.71
C THR A 52 -17.51 -40.01 -13.08
N VAL A 53 -18.40 -39.63 -14.00
CA VAL A 53 -18.04 -39.12 -15.34
C VAL A 53 -17.07 -37.93 -15.26
N ARG A 54 -17.16 -37.13 -14.18
CA ARG A 54 -16.22 -36.04 -13.86
C ARG A 54 -14.82 -36.58 -13.56
N GLY A 55 -14.70 -37.68 -12.84
CA GLY A 55 -13.43 -38.36 -12.56
C GLY A 55 -12.73 -38.86 -13.83
N LEU A 56 -13.50 -39.44 -14.77
CA LEU A 56 -12.98 -39.86 -16.09
C LEU A 56 -12.46 -38.66 -16.89
N LYS A 57 -13.18 -37.53 -16.92
CA LYS A 57 -12.74 -36.30 -17.60
C LYS A 57 -11.46 -35.69 -17.00
N ILE A 58 -11.30 -35.75 -15.67
CA ILE A 58 -10.07 -35.31 -15.00
C ILE A 58 -8.88 -36.19 -15.40
N HIS A 59 -9.08 -37.51 -15.48
CA HIS A 59 -8.07 -38.44 -15.97
C HIS A 59 -7.67 -38.11 -17.44
N GLN A 60 -8.65 -37.98 -18.34
CA GLN A 60 -8.42 -37.64 -19.75
C GLN A 60 -7.68 -36.31 -19.91
N GLY A 61 -7.99 -35.29 -19.09
CA GLY A 61 -7.31 -34.00 -19.09
C GLY A 61 -5.86 -34.05 -18.58
N LYS A 62 -5.59 -34.82 -17.52
CA LYS A 62 -4.24 -34.95 -16.95
C LYS A 62 -3.31 -35.82 -17.80
N LYS A 63 -3.85 -36.84 -18.47
CA LYS A 63 -3.07 -37.79 -19.28
C LYS A 63 -3.12 -37.49 -20.79
N GLY A 64 -3.81 -36.42 -21.20
CA GLY A 64 -3.90 -36.02 -22.60
C GLY A 64 -4.68 -36.99 -23.48
N CYS A 65 -5.53 -37.84 -22.89
CA CYS A 65 -6.28 -38.88 -23.58
C CYS A 65 -7.62 -38.40 -24.16
N GLY A 66 -7.96 -37.11 -23.99
CA GLY A 66 -9.13 -36.51 -24.62
C GLY A 66 -8.91 -36.28 -26.11
N GLY A 67 -9.61 -37.02 -26.96
CA GLY A 67 -9.57 -36.83 -28.41
C GLY A 67 -9.89 -35.38 -28.80
N LYS A 68 -9.16 -34.85 -29.78
CA LYS A 68 -9.43 -33.56 -30.42
C LYS A 68 -10.79 -33.63 -31.13
N VAL A 69 -11.88 -33.35 -30.42
CA VAL A 69 -13.20 -33.13 -31.02
C VAL A 69 -13.51 -31.64 -30.99
N GLY A 70 -13.97 -31.14 -32.13
CA GLY A 70 -14.07 -29.74 -32.50
C GLY A 70 -14.95 -28.86 -31.60
N GLN A 71 -14.72 -27.56 -31.75
CA GLN A 71 -15.52 -26.48 -31.19
C GLN A 71 -17.01 -26.67 -31.53
N GLY A 72 -17.84 -26.77 -30.49
CA GLY A 72 -19.30 -26.70 -30.59
C GLY A 72 -19.86 -25.76 -29.53
N ASN A 73 -20.59 -24.75 -30.01
CA ASN A 73 -21.28 -23.64 -29.35
C ASN A 73 -21.60 -23.77 -27.84
N ARG A 74 -20.88 -23.00 -27.02
CA ARG A 74 -21.27 -22.70 -25.63
C ARG A 74 -21.13 -21.22 -25.26
N ILE A 75 -21.23 -20.35 -26.26
CA ILE A 75 -21.21 -18.89 -26.10
C ILE A 75 -22.47 -18.34 -26.79
N GLU A 76 -23.65 -18.64 -26.27
CA GLU A 76 -24.88 -18.00 -26.79
C GLU A 76 -25.89 -17.56 -25.72
N GLN A 77 -25.57 -17.68 -24.43
CA GLN A 77 -26.43 -17.10 -23.36
C GLN A 77 -25.84 -15.88 -22.65
N TYR A 78 -24.53 -15.59 -22.80
CA TYR A 78 -23.92 -14.39 -22.20
C TYR A 78 -23.82 -13.19 -23.14
N PHE A 79 -23.97 -13.39 -24.46
CA PHE A 79 -23.79 -12.31 -25.45
C PHE A 79 -25.06 -11.48 -25.70
N LEU A 80 -26.26 -12.04 -25.46
CA LEU A 80 -27.53 -11.34 -25.70
C LEU A 80 -27.95 -10.38 -24.57
N ARG A 81 -27.30 -10.39 -23.40
CA ARG A 81 -27.60 -9.44 -22.31
C ARG A 81 -26.82 -8.13 -22.41
N SER A 82 -25.69 -8.12 -23.10
CA SER A 82 -24.83 -6.93 -23.26
C SER A 82 -25.33 -5.96 -24.36
N LEU A 83 -26.32 -6.37 -25.15
CA LEU A 83 -26.85 -5.60 -26.28
C LEU A 83 -28.15 -4.83 -25.98
N ARG A 84 -28.71 -4.93 -24.75
CA ARG A 84 -29.96 -4.23 -24.36
C ARG A 84 -29.79 -3.08 -23.35
N SER A 85 -28.58 -2.58 -23.15
CA SER A 85 -28.37 -1.40 -22.30
C SER A 85 -27.30 -0.49 -22.90
N LYS A 86 -27.51 -0.08 -24.15
CA LYS A 86 -26.99 1.18 -24.68
C LYS A 86 -28.16 2.14 -24.75
N SER A 87 -28.39 2.84 -23.65
CA SER A 87 -29.20 4.06 -23.63
C SER A 87 -28.31 5.17 -23.06
N ALA A 88 -28.40 6.32 -23.70
CA ALA A 88 -27.47 7.42 -23.62
C ALA A 88 -27.43 8.08 -22.23
N GLU A 89 -26.23 8.13 -21.63
CA GLU A 89 -25.82 9.26 -20.79
C GLU A 89 -24.29 9.25 -20.66
N VAL A 90 -23.62 9.73 -21.70
CA VAL A 90 -22.23 10.20 -21.63
C VAL A 90 -22.24 11.60 -22.20
N GLN A 91 -22.53 12.59 -21.35
CA GLN A 91 -21.99 13.96 -21.41
C GLN A 91 -22.63 14.80 -20.30
N ARG A 92 -21.77 15.57 -19.59
CA ARG A 92 -22.05 16.47 -18.43
C ARG A 92 -22.08 15.68 -17.10
N GLN A 93 -21.30 15.96 -16.06
CA GLN A 93 -20.48 17.11 -15.67
C GLN A 93 -19.15 16.63 -15.07
N VAL A 94 -18.05 17.22 -15.54
CA VAL A 94 -16.84 17.41 -14.75
C VAL A 94 -16.90 18.87 -14.36
N GLU A 95 -17.28 19.17 -13.12
CA GLU A 95 -17.07 20.46 -12.46
C GLU A 95 -17.55 20.38 -11.01
N ASN A 96 -16.70 20.86 -10.10
CA ASN A 96 -16.91 21.16 -8.67
C ASN A 96 -16.89 19.94 -7.72
N HIS A 97 -16.11 19.93 -6.62
CA HIS A 97 -15.85 21.04 -5.72
C HIS A 97 -14.37 21.23 -5.37
N SER A 98 -13.88 22.41 -5.75
CA SER A 98 -12.87 23.17 -5.01
C SER A 98 -13.32 23.33 -3.56
N SER A 99 -12.41 23.15 -2.61
CA SER A 99 -12.53 23.66 -1.25
C SER A 99 -12.89 25.14 -1.32
N GLN A 100 -14.11 25.48 -0.97
CA GLN A 100 -14.52 26.87 -0.76
C GLN A 100 -13.91 27.33 0.56
N ASP A 101 -13.15 28.41 0.47
CA ASP A 101 -12.66 29.19 1.58
C ASP A 101 -13.82 29.59 2.49
N ILE A 102 -13.83 29.07 3.72
CA ILE A 102 -14.60 29.68 4.80
C ILE A 102 -13.77 30.89 5.25
N ARG A 103 -14.18 32.07 4.77
CA ARG A 103 -13.74 33.36 5.29
C ARG A 103 -14.15 33.46 6.75
N ASN A 104 -13.19 33.56 7.66
CA ASN A 104 -13.41 34.11 9.00
C ASN A 104 -13.21 35.63 8.94
N PRO A 105 -14.12 36.44 9.52
CA PRO A 105 -14.02 37.88 9.50
C PRO A 105 -12.85 38.37 10.34
N VAL A 106 -12.15 39.34 9.76
CA VAL A 106 -11.12 40.19 10.36
C VAL A 106 -11.73 40.94 11.55
N LEU A 107 -11.10 40.83 12.72
CA LEU A 107 -11.14 41.87 13.73
C LEU A 107 -9.70 42.36 13.92
N GLU A 108 -9.46 43.56 13.40
CA GLU A 108 -8.36 44.42 13.80
C GLU A 108 -8.68 44.95 15.20
N GLU A 109 -7.75 44.80 16.13
CA GLU A 109 -7.41 45.86 17.07
C GLU A 109 -5.93 45.68 17.44
N ARG A 110 -5.15 46.69 17.04
CA ARG A 110 -3.75 46.86 17.41
C ARG A 110 -3.73 47.56 18.76
N GLU A 111 -2.97 47.03 19.70
CA GLU A 111 -2.36 47.87 20.73
C GLU A 111 -0.86 47.60 20.76
N ASP A 112 -0.13 48.69 20.52
CA ASP A 112 1.31 48.81 20.58
C ASP A 112 1.79 48.65 22.03
N VAL A 113 2.72 47.71 22.26
CA VAL A 113 3.64 47.79 23.39
C VAL A 113 5.06 47.64 22.87
N ARG A 114 5.73 48.78 22.74
CA ARG A 114 7.18 48.88 22.62
C ARG A 114 7.76 48.68 24.00
N GLU A 115 8.69 47.74 24.18
CA GLU A 115 9.73 47.87 25.20
C GLU A 115 10.97 47.04 24.85
N THR A 116 11.99 47.78 24.41
CA THR A 116 13.43 47.66 24.66
C THR A 116 14.14 46.32 24.50
N GLU A 117 14.98 46.30 23.46
CA GLU A 117 16.11 45.41 23.22
C GLU A 117 17.05 45.38 24.43
N GLY A 118 17.25 44.18 24.97
CA GLY A 118 18.38 43.84 25.84
C GLY A 118 19.26 42.84 25.10
N GLU A 119 20.32 43.33 24.45
CA GLU A 119 21.37 42.52 23.86
C GLU A 119 21.96 41.58 24.92
N ARG A 120 21.70 40.28 24.78
CA ARG A 120 22.49 39.22 25.39
C ARG A 120 23.08 38.38 24.27
N GLU A 121 24.38 38.54 24.05
CA GLU A 121 25.18 37.69 23.18
C GLU A 121 24.95 36.21 23.52
N PRO A 122 24.53 35.36 22.56
CA PRO A 122 24.53 33.92 22.78
C PRO A 122 25.95 33.40 22.59
N SER A 123 26.53 32.96 23.71
CA SER A 123 27.68 32.07 23.77
C SER A 123 27.63 31.00 22.68
N GLN A 124 28.74 30.81 21.98
CA GLN A 124 28.93 29.89 20.85
C GLN A 124 28.41 28.47 21.15
N SER A 125 27.14 28.21 20.83
CA SER A 125 26.62 26.85 20.76
C SER A 125 27.19 26.20 19.49
N LYS A 126 27.67 24.96 19.61
CA LYS A 126 28.16 24.16 18.49
C LYS A 126 27.09 24.14 17.39
N ARG A 127 27.38 24.81 16.26
CA ARG A 127 26.58 24.78 15.02
C ARG A 127 26.18 23.32 14.74
N GLU A 128 24.91 22.99 14.95
CA GLU A 128 24.38 21.67 14.60
C GLU A 128 24.56 21.48 13.09
N LYS A 129 25.11 20.32 12.66
CA LYS A 129 25.29 20.04 11.23
C LYS A 129 23.92 20.09 10.55
N ALA A 130 23.80 20.93 9.52
CA ALA A 130 22.63 20.99 8.66
C ALA A 130 22.29 19.59 8.13
N TRP A 131 21.01 19.26 8.10
CA TRP A 131 20.52 17.99 7.57
C TRP A 131 20.98 17.84 6.11
N GLU A 132 21.44 16.65 5.72
CA GLU A 132 21.74 16.31 4.33
C GLU A 132 21.19 14.92 4.04
N GLN A 133 20.53 14.74 2.89
CA GLN A 133 20.06 13.42 2.49
C GLN A 133 21.26 12.53 2.15
N LYS A 134 21.62 11.65 3.09
CA LYS A 134 22.73 10.70 2.92
C LYS A 134 22.55 9.85 1.66
N ALA A 135 23.64 9.67 0.92
CA ALA A 135 23.70 8.81 -0.25
C ALA A 135 23.34 7.36 0.10
N ARG A 136 22.70 6.65 -0.83
CA ARG A 136 22.28 5.28 -0.59
C ARG A 136 23.47 4.33 -0.70
N VAL A 137 23.88 3.75 0.43
CA VAL A 137 24.93 2.72 0.48
C VAL A 137 24.51 1.44 -0.26
N SER A 138 25.44 0.87 -1.03
CA SER A 138 25.26 -0.34 -1.85
C SER A 138 25.39 -1.64 -1.04
N TRP A 139 24.59 -1.80 0.01
CA TRP A 139 24.65 -2.99 0.88
C TRP A 139 24.49 -4.32 0.11
N PRO A 140 25.21 -5.39 0.52
CA PRO A 140 25.13 -6.72 -0.11
C PRO A 140 23.70 -7.27 -0.23
N GLN A 141 23.47 -8.22 -1.14
CA GLN A 141 22.17 -8.89 -1.20
C GLN A 141 22.01 -9.80 0.03
N ALA A 142 20.77 -10.04 0.48
CA ALA A 142 20.52 -10.88 1.66
C ALA A 142 20.99 -12.34 1.50
N LYS A 143 21.22 -12.78 0.25
CA LYS A 143 21.72 -14.13 -0.06
C LYS A 143 23.23 -14.27 0.16
N ASP A 144 23.97 -13.16 0.23
CA ASP A 144 25.44 -13.13 0.27
C ASP A 144 25.95 -13.37 1.70
N LYS A 145 25.67 -14.55 2.28
CA LYS A 145 25.87 -14.85 3.71
C LYS A 145 27.29 -14.59 4.21
N MET A 146 28.31 -15.04 3.48
CA MET A 146 29.72 -14.85 3.86
C MET A 146 30.10 -13.37 4.02
N THR A 147 29.57 -12.50 3.15
CA THR A 147 29.82 -11.06 3.24
C THR A 147 29.14 -10.47 4.47
N TRP A 148 27.92 -10.89 4.78
CA TRP A 148 27.19 -10.44 5.96
C TRP A 148 27.81 -10.93 7.27
N GLU A 149 28.37 -12.14 7.31
CA GLU A 149 29.11 -12.64 8.47
C GLU A 149 30.37 -11.82 8.75
N SER A 150 31.11 -11.41 7.71
CA SER A 150 32.23 -10.47 7.88
C SER A 150 31.75 -9.11 8.36
N VAL A 151 30.70 -8.55 7.74
CA VAL A 151 30.12 -7.26 8.15
C VAL A 151 29.66 -7.29 9.60
N ASP A 152 29.02 -8.38 10.04
CA ASP A 152 28.53 -8.54 11.41
C ASP A 152 29.68 -8.60 12.41
N ARG A 153 30.73 -9.40 12.13
CA ARG A 153 31.91 -9.49 13.01
C ARG A 153 32.61 -8.13 13.15
N ASP A 154 32.86 -7.47 12.02
CA ASP A 154 33.58 -6.19 12.01
C ASP A 154 32.78 -5.11 12.75
N LEU A 155 31.49 -4.95 12.42
CA LEU A 155 30.64 -3.95 13.07
C LEU A 155 30.39 -4.28 14.54
N ALA A 156 30.21 -5.54 14.92
CA ALA A 156 30.05 -5.91 16.32
C ALA A 156 31.28 -5.52 17.14
N MET A 157 32.49 -5.80 16.65
CA MET A 157 33.74 -5.43 17.32
C MET A 157 33.87 -3.90 17.48
N VAL A 158 33.62 -3.16 16.39
CA VAL A 158 33.69 -1.68 16.42
C VAL A 158 32.67 -1.09 17.38
N LEU A 159 31.43 -1.58 17.37
CA LEU A 159 30.35 -1.08 18.21
C LEU A 159 30.56 -1.40 19.70
N GLU A 160 31.07 -2.58 20.03
CA GLU A 160 31.42 -2.94 21.41
C GLU A 160 32.56 -2.07 21.96
N GLY A 161 33.49 -1.64 21.09
CA GLY A 161 34.57 -0.70 21.42
C GLY A 161 34.13 0.75 21.68
N LEU A 162 32.87 1.13 21.37
CA LEU A 162 32.39 2.48 21.61
C LEU A 162 32.33 2.81 23.12
N LYS A 163 33.11 3.80 23.55
CA LYS A 163 33.12 4.33 24.93
C LYS A 163 32.05 5.40 25.13
N GLY A 164 31.49 5.53 26.33
CA GLY A 164 30.52 6.59 26.68
C GLY A 164 29.16 6.07 27.13
N THR A 165 28.22 6.99 27.36
CA THR A 165 26.85 6.66 27.80
C THR A 165 26.07 5.92 26.71
N ALA A 166 25.01 5.19 27.09
CA ALA A 166 24.15 4.49 26.12
C ALA A 166 23.58 5.44 25.04
N MET A 167 23.25 6.67 25.41
CA MET A 167 22.77 7.71 24.50
C MET A 167 23.84 8.10 23.48
N ALA A 168 25.05 8.41 23.95
CA ALA A 168 26.17 8.75 23.08
C ALA A 168 26.59 7.59 22.17
N LYS A 169 26.35 6.33 22.58
CA LYS A 169 26.54 5.15 21.72
C LYS A 169 25.45 5.06 20.65
N LEU A 170 24.18 5.28 21.00
CA LEU A 170 23.06 5.27 20.05
C LEU A 170 23.20 6.35 18.97
N GLU A 171 23.63 7.54 19.36
CA GLU A 171 23.85 8.65 18.42
C GLU A 171 24.97 8.35 17.42
N ARG A 172 26.11 7.82 17.89
CA ARG A 172 27.26 7.49 17.02
C ARG A 172 27.11 6.19 16.25
N MET A 173 26.34 5.23 16.75
CA MET A 173 26.15 3.91 16.12
C MET A 173 25.69 4.05 14.67
N GLY A 174 24.73 4.93 14.40
CA GLY A 174 24.22 5.15 13.05
C GLY A 174 25.28 5.69 12.09
N GLU A 175 26.12 6.61 12.57
CA GLU A 175 27.23 7.19 11.78
C GLU A 175 28.29 6.15 11.46
N VAL A 176 28.70 5.35 12.45
CA VAL A 176 29.70 4.29 12.30
C VAL A 176 29.25 3.22 11.31
N ILE A 177 27.99 2.77 11.40
CA ILE A 177 27.45 1.76 10.47
C ILE A 177 27.39 2.33 9.05
N TYR A 178 26.98 3.60 8.93
CA TYR A 178 26.87 4.26 7.64
C TYR A 178 28.25 4.45 6.99
N SER A 179 29.24 4.98 7.72
CA SER A 179 30.59 5.22 7.20
C SER A 179 31.24 3.90 6.80
N TYR A 180 31.16 2.87 7.65
CA TYR A 180 31.66 1.54 7.32
C TYR A 180 31.04 0.98 6.03
N GLY A 181 29.74 1.14 5.86
CA GLY A 181 29.04 0.69 4.65
C GLY A 181 29.48 1.47 3.42
N LEU A 182 29.66 2.78 3.55
CA LEU A 182 30.11 3.65 2.46
C LEU A 182 31.54 3.32 2.05
N ASP A 183 32.46 3.15 3.01
CA ASP A 183 33.87 2.85 2.76
C ASP A 183 34.04 1.47 2.09
N ARG A 184 33.24 0.48 2.50
CA ARG A 184 33.36 -0.90 2.00
C ARG A 184 32.60 -1.17 0.71
N PHE A 185 31.44 -0.55 0.51
CA PHE A 185 30.54 -0.88 -0.60
C PHE A 185 30.23 0.29 -1.54
N GLY A 186 30.60 1.52 -1.17
CA GLY A 186 30.31 2.73 -1.94
C GLY A 186 28.82 3.10 -1.97
N SER A 187 28.52 4.20 -2.65
CA SER A 187 27.17 4.67 -2.93
C SER A 187 26.59 4.00 -4.19
N SER A 188 25.26 3.92 -4.26
CA SER A 188 24.53 3.42 -5.44
C SER A 188 23.77 4.56 -6.11
N ASP A 189 24.19 4.93 -7.32
CA ASP A 189 23.36 5.77 -8.18
C ASP A 189 22.19 4.98 -8.76
N ARG A 190 21.04 5.64 -8.91
CA ARG A 190 19.85 5.07 -9.56
C ARG A 190 20.22 4.69 -11.00
N ARG A 191 20.55 3.42 -11.24
CA ARG A 191 20.75 2.88 -12.60
C ARG A 191 19.52 3.18 -13.46
N LYS A 192 19.66 4.07 -14.43
CA LYS A 192 18.72 4.19 -15.55
C LYS A 192 18.72 2.84 -16.25
N ARG A 193 17.56 2.17 -16.31
CA ARG A 193 17.42 0.95 -17.12
C ARG A 193 17.59 1.36 -18.57
N GLU A 194 18.67 0.93 -19.19
CA GLU A 194 18.81 1.05 -20.64
C GLU A 194 17.65 0.29 -21.30
N PRO A 195 16.95 0.92 -22.26
CA PRO A 195 15.88 0.25 -22.98
C PRO A 195 16.48 -0.95 -23.71
N ALA A 196 15.93 -2.13 -23.43
CA ALA A 196 16.35 -3.36 -24.08
C ALA A 196 16.29 -3.19 -25.60
N GLN A 197 17.40 -3.45 -26.28
CA GLN A 197 17.52 -3.31 -27.73
C GLN A 197 16.57 -4.29 -28.42
N GLN A 198 15.52 -3.76 -29.05
CA GLN A 198 14.44 -4.58 -29.58
C GLN A 198 14.84 -5.20 -30.92
N CYS A 199 15.24 -6.47 -30.90
CA CYS A 199 15.54 -7.23 -32.11
C CYS A 199 14.27 -7.42 -32.96
N GLN A 200 14.31 -6.99 -34.22
CA GLN A 200 13.19 -7.11 -35.16
C GLN A 200 12.97 -8.58 -35.54
N SER A 201 11.74 -9.07 -35.40
CA SER A 201 11.42 -10.43 -35.80
C SER A 201 11.49 -10.60 -37.33
N ARG A 202 11.75 -11.84 -37.81
CA ARG A 202 11.81 -12.18 -39.24
C ARG A 202 10.64 -11.60 -40.05
N ARG A 203 9.41 -11.76 -39.55
CA ARG A 203 8.19 -11.20 -40.18
C ARG A 203 8.19 -9.66 -40.25
N GLN A 204 8.81 -8.96 -39.29
CA GLN A 204 8.92 -7.50 -39.34
C GLN A 204 9.94 -7.05 -40.39
N LYS A 205 11.01 -7.84 -40.60
CA LYS A 205 11.96 -7.62 -41.70
C LYS A 205 11.27 -7.86 -43.05
N ASP A 206 10.53 -8.96 -43.20
CA ASP A 206 9.77 -9.27 -44.42
C ASP A 206 8.72 -8.20 -44.75
N ILE A 207 7.98 -7.71 -43.74
CA ILE A 207 7.02 -6.60 -43.92
C ILE A 207 7.75 -5.33 -44.37
N ARG A 208 8.93 -5.00 -43.82
CA ARG A 208 9.73 -3.85 -44.24
C ARG A 208 10.16 -3.97 -45.70
N GLU A 209 10.68 -5.13 -46.08
CA GLU A 209 11.15 -5.39 -47.44
C GLU A 209 10.02 -5.31 -48.47
N LEU A 210 8.86 -5.91 -48.19
CA LEU A 210 7.69 -5.83 -49.06
C LEU A 210 7.14 -4.39 -49.17
N VAL A 211 7.22 -3.58 -48.11
CA VAL A 211 6.87 -2.15 -48.15
C VAL A 211 7.84 -1.37 -49.04
N LEU A 212 9.14 -1.66 -48.98
CA LEU A 212 10.15 -1.04 -49.84
C LEU A 212 9.92 -1.42 -51.31
N ARG A 213 9.68 -2.71 -51.58
CA ARG A 213 9.41 -3.22 -52.94
C ARG A 213 8.14 -2.62 -53.54
N ARG A 214 7.07 -2.46 -52.75
CA ARG A 214 5.86 -1.76 -53.18
C ARG A 214 6.10 -0.26 -53.44
N ARG A 215 6.96 0.41 -52.65
CA ARG A 215 7.36 1.81 -52.91
C ARG A 215 8.16 1.94 -54.21
N GLN A 216 9.01 0.97 -54.52
CA GLN A 216 9.80 0.93 -55.75
C GLN A 216 8.91 0.68 -56.98
N LEU A 217 7.96 -0.26 -56.90
CA LEU A 217 6.97 -0.49 -57.95
C LEU A 217 6.10 0.74 -58.20
N ARG A 218 5.72 1.50 -57.16
CA ARG A 218 5.03 2.79 -57.34
C ARG A 218 5.88 3.83 -58.07
N LYS A 219 7.21 3.83 -57.88
CA LYS A 219 8.10 4.72 -58.63
C LYS A 219 8.24 4.28 -60.09
N GLN A 220 8.25 2.97 -60.35
CA GLN A 220 8.28 2.40 -61.70
C GLN A 220 6.96 2.67 -62.45
N TRP A 221 5.81 2.50 -61.79
CA TRP A 221 4.48 2.80 -62.36
C TRP A 221 4.36 4.25 -62.88
N LYS A 222 4.99 5.21 -62.19
CA LYS A 222 5.01 6.63 -62.62
C LYS A 222 5.79 6.88 -63.91
N ARG A 223 6.66 5.96 -64.32
CA ARG A 223 7.55 6.07 -65.50
C ARG A 223 7.20 5.10 -66.62
N ALA A 224 6.21 4.23 -66.41
CA ALA A 224 5.88 3.11 -67.28
C ALA A 224 4.85 3.48 -68.37
N THR A 225 4.88 2.75 -69.49
CA THR A 225 3.89 2.85 -70.59
C THR A 225 2.54 2.20 -70.20
N ILE A 226 1.50 2.36 -71.03
CA ILE A 226 0.13 1.91 -70.70
C ILE A 226 0.07 0.38 -70.48
N GLU A 227 0.77 -0.40 -71.31
CA GLU A 227 0.82 -1.88 -71.21
C GLU A 227 1.65 -2.34 -69.99
N GLU A 228 2.74 -1.65 -69.67
CA GLU A 228 3.58 -1.96 -68.50
C GLU A 228 2.87 -1.66 -67.17
N LYS A 229 1.97 -0.67 -67.15
CA LYS A 229 1.21 -0.31 -65.94
C LYS A 229 0.30 -1.44 -65.46
N GLU A 230 -0.31 -2.18 -66.38
CA GLU A 230 -1.19 -3.30 -66.05
C GLU A 230 -0.43 -4.43 -65.33
N GLY A 231 0.76 -4.78 -65.82
CA GLY A 231 1.66 -5.74 -65.15
C GLY A 231 2.17 -5.24 -63.79
N ILE A 232 2.49 -3.95 -63.67
CA ILE A 232 2.92 -3.35 -62.39
C ILE A 232 1.76 -3.31 -61.38
N ASP A 233 0.53 -3.10 -61.82
CA ASP A 233 -0.64 -3.09 -60.95
C ASP A 233 -1.00 -4.49 -60.43
N ALA A 234 -0.87 -5.52 -61.27
CA ALA A 234 -0.97 -6.92 -60.84
C ALA A 234 0.07 -7.27 -59.75
N LEU A 235 1.33 -6.88 -59.94
CA LEU A 235 2.41 -7.07 -58.96
C LEU A 235 2.18 -6.26 -57.67
N GLN A 236 1.63 -5.05 -57.77
CA GLN A 236 1.26 -4.27 -56.59
C GLN A 236 0.12 -4.92 -55.81
N GLU A 237 -0.85 -5.54 -56.47
CA GLU A 237 -1.97 -6.21 -55.82
C GLU A 237 -1.54 -7.51 -55.12
N GLU A 238 -0.64 -8.29 -55.74
CA GLU A 238 -0.01 -9.45 -55.09
C GLU A 238 0.73 -9.05 -53.80
N LEU A 239 1.55 -7.99 -53.87
CA LEU A 239 2.26 -7.46 -52.70
C LEU A 239 1.31 -6.91 -51.62
N ARG A 240 0.17 -6.32 -52.00
CA ARG A 240 -0.85 -5.86 -51.06
C ARG A 240 -1.49 -7.04 -50.33
N CYS A 241 -1.88 -8.09 -51.05
CA CYS A 241 -2.43 -9.31 -50.47
C CYS A 241 -1.45 -9.96 -49.48
N ARG A 242 -0.18 -10.10 -49.88
CA ARG A 242 0.88 -10.67 -49.03
C ARG A 242 1.15 -9.81 -47.79
N LEU A 243 1.21 -8.48 -47.93
CA LEU A 243 1.35 -7.55 -46.81
C LEU A 243 0.17 -7.62 -45.84
N ALA A 244 -1.07 -7.70 -46.35
CA ALA A 244 -2.26 -7.81 -45.52
C ALA A 244 -2.23 -9.08 -44.66
N THR A 245 -1.86 -10.22 -45.25
CA THR A 245 -1.73 -11.50 -44.55
C THR A 245 -0.63 -11.48 -43.49
N LEU A 246 0.56 -10.96 -43.82
CA LEU A 246 1.66 -10.86 -42.86
C LEU A 246 1.35 -9.89 -41.71
N ARG A 247 0.70 -8.74 -42.00
CA ARG A 247 0.27 -7.78 -40.97
C ARG A 247 -0.80 -8.38 -40.06
N ARG A 248 -1.79 -9.10 -40.59
CA ARG A 248 -2.80 -9.82 -39.79
C ARG A 248 -2.14 -10.84 -38.86
N ALA A 249 -1.23 -11.66 -39.39
CA ALA A 249 -0.52 -12.66 -38.62
C ALA A 249 0.35 -12.06 -37.49
N GLU A 250 1.06 -10.95 -37.78
CA GLU A 250 1.88 -10.25 -36.78
C GLU A 250 1.02 -9.56 -35.72
N ASN A 251 -0.11 -8.95 -36.10
CA ASN A 251 -1.06 -8.37 -35.15
C ASN A 251 -1.67 -9.42 -34.22
N LEU A 252 -2.05 -10.60 -34.76
CA LEU A 252 -2.58 -11.69 -33.97
C LEU A 252 -1.53 -12.22 -32.99
N ARG A 253 -0.28 -12.39 -33.44
CA ARG A 253 0.86 -12.77 -32.59
C ARG A 253 1.09 -11.76 -31.48
N ARG A 254 1.10 -10.46 -31.79
CA ARG A 254 1.26 -9.38 -30.81
C ARG A 254 0.15 -9.39 -29.77
N LYS A 255 -1.12 -9.53 -30.19
CA LYS A 255 -2.26 -9.65 -29.27
C LYS A 255 -2.14 -10.88 -28.36
N ARG A 256 -1.75 -12.04 -28.89
CA ARG A 256 -1.52 -13.27 -28.10
C ARG A 256 -0.38 -13.08 -27.09
N LYS A 257 0.77 -12.58 -27.56
CA LYS A 257 1.94 -12.31 -26.72
C LYS A 257 1.63 -11.29 -25.63
N GLU A 258 0.86 -10.25 -25.95
CA GLU A 258 0.45 -9.25 -24.96
C GLU A 258 -0.52 -9.84 -23.94
N LYS A 259 -1.53 -10.61 -24.38
CA LYS A 259 -2.46 -11.29 -23.47
C LYS A 259 -1.73 -12.25 -22.52
N GLU A 260 -0.75 -13.00 -23.04
CA GLU A 260 0.07 -13.90 -22.25
C GLU A 260 1.02 -13.16 -21.32
N ARG A 261 1.63 -12.05 -21.77
CA ARG A 261 2.40 -11.12 -20.93
C ARG A 261 1.56 -10.57 -19.79
N VAL A 262 0.36 -10.05 -20.07
CA VAL A 262 -0.56 -9.51 -19.07
C VAL A 262 -0.99 -10.58 -18.08
N ARG A 263 -1.36 -11.78 -18.57
CA ARG A 263 -1.70 -12.91 -17.68
C ARG A 263 -0.52 -13.31 -16.80
N THR A 264 0.66 -13.50 -17.37
CA THR A 264 1.86 -13.87 -16.61
C THR A 264 2.23 -12.80 -15.58
N LEU A 265 2.09 -11.51 -15.91
CA LEU A 265 2.27 -10.42 -14.95
C LEU A 265 1.25 -10.48 -13.82
N PHE A 266 -0.03 -10.69 -14.11
CA PHE A 266 -1.08 -10.83 -13.11
C PHE A 266 -0.86 -12.04 -12.19
N TYR A 267 -0.58 -13.22 -12.74
CA TYR A 267 -0.35 -14.42 -11.93
C TYR A 267 0.95 -14.37 -11.12
N LYS A 268 1.97 -13.66 -11.60
CA LYS A 268 3.24 -13.49 -10.87
C LYS A 268 3.08 -12.61 -9.64
N ASP A 269 2.34 -11.51 -9.77
CA ASP A 269 2.09 -10.57 -8.67
C ASP A 269 0.78 -9.80 -8.92
N PRO A 270 -0.37 -10.34 -8.46
CA PRO A 270 -1.67 -9.73 -8.68
C PRO A 270 -1.77 -8.32 -8.10
N PHE A 271 -1.11 -8.09 -6.96
CA PHE A 271 -1.11 -6.81 -6.27
C PHE A 271 -0.35 -5.74 -7.06
N LYS A 272 0.85 -6.06 -7.54
CA LYS A 272 1.62 -5.12 -8.36
C LYS A 272 0.95 -4.83 -9.71
N PHE A 273 0.31 -5.84 -10.30
CA PHE A 273 -0.43 -5.68 -11.55
C PHE A 273 -1.63 -4.73 -11.38
N THR A 274 -2.50 -5.01 -10.41
CA THR A 274 -3.68 -4.18 -10.12
C THR A 274 -3.28 -2.76 -9.73
N LYS A 275 -2.24 -2.60 -8.91
CA LYS A 275 -1.68 -1.29 -8.59
C LYS A 275 -1.26 -0.51 -9.83
N GLY A 276 -0.67 -1.17 -10.83
CA GLY A 276 -0.30 -0.53 -12.10
C GLY A 276 -1.48 -0.21 -13.02
N LEU A 277 -2.65 -0.81 -12.79
CA LEU A 277 -3.86 -0.57 -13.58
C LEU A 277 -4.64 0.65 -13.08
N PHE A 278 -4.69 0.84 -11.76
CA PHE A 278 -5.46 1.92 -11.13
C PHE A 278 -4.62 3.15 -10.73
N ASN A 279 -3.29 3.00 -10.56
CA ASN A 279 -2.47 4.15 -10.24
C ASN A 279 -2.25 5.02 -11.48
N GLN A 280 -2.70 6.28 -11.39
CA GLN A 280 -2.25 7.33 -12.28
C GLN A 280 -0.74 7.54 -12.15
N GLU A 281 -0.10 7.98 -13.23
CA GLU A 281 1.30 8.39 -13.21
C GLU A 281 1.47 9.52 -12.20
N LYS A 282 2.46 9.40 -11.30
CA LYS A 282 2.78 10.41 -10.29
C LYS A 282 4.15 10.99 -10.58
N GLY A 283 4.25 12.31 -10.54
CA GLY A 283 5.42 13.05 -10.97
C GLY A 283 5.29 14.53 -10.59
N GLY A 284 6.38 15.25 -10.71
CA GLY A 284 6.42 16.63 -10.29
C GLY A 284 7.74 16.97 -9.65
N ILE A 285 8.16 18.21 -9.86
CA ILE A 285 9.32 18.80 -9.22
C ILE A 285 8.74 19.99 -8.46
N LEU A 286 9.03 20.04 -7.16
CA LEU A 286 8.63 21.17 -6.34
C LEU A 286 9.32 22.43 -6.88
N ARG A 287 8.56 23.50 -7.14
CA ARG A 287 9.10 24.79 -7.61
C ARG A 287 8.91 25.94 -6.61
N THR A 288 8.39 25.64 -5.43
CA THR A 288 8.17 26.62 -4.35
C THR A 288 9.47 26.96 -3.64
N SER A 289 9.57 28.16 -3.07
CA SER A 289 10.76 28.59 -2.33
C SER A 289 10.92 27.84 -1.00
N LYS A 290 12.09 27.99 -0.36
CA LYS A 290 12.34 27.41 0.97
C LYS A 290 11.36 27.95 2.01
N GLU A 291 11.14 29.25 2.00
CA GLU A 291 10.30 29.97 2.96
C GLU A 291 8.83 29.53 2.85
N GLU A 292 8.32 29.34 1.62
CA GLU A 292 6.97 28.84 1.40
C GLU A 292 6.78 27.41 1.95
N VAL A 293 7.81 26.56 1.81
CA VAL A 293 7.77 25.20 2.36
C VAL A 293 7.80 25.24 3.88
N GLU A 294 8.67 26.04 4.48
CA GLU A 294 8.77 26.18 5.93
C GLU A 294 7.50 26.75 6.54
N GLU A 295 6.91 27.77 5.91
CA GLU A 295 5.65 28.34 6.35
C GLU A 295 4.50 27.32 6.26
N TYR A 296 4.45 26.57 5.16
CA TYR A 296 3.46 25.49 5.02
C TYR A 296 3.63 24.41 6.10
N LEU A 297 4.86 24.00 6.39
CA LEU A 297 5.15 23.00 7.42
C LEU A 297 4.82 23.53 8.81
N ARG A 298 5.18 24.78 9.12
CA ARG A 298 4.83 25.45 10.37
C ARG A 298 3.32 25.49 10.55
N LYS A 299 2.57 25.89 9.52
CA LYS A 299 1.11 25.90 9.57
C LYS A 299 0.49 24.50 9.73
N THR A 300 1.10 23.48 9.13
CA THR A 300 0.53 22.11 9.11
C THR A 300 0.91 21.28 10.33
N HIS A 301 2.08 21.53 10.92
CA HIS A 301 2.68 20.71 11.97
C HIS A 301 2.93 21.44 13.29
N SER A 302 2.84 22.77 13.32
CA SER A 302 2.83 23.52 14.58
C SER A 302 1.39 23.66 15.08
N ASP A 303 1.17 23.22 16.30
CA ASP A 303 -0.11 23.38 16.99
C ASP A 303 0.10 24.24 18.25
N PRO A 304 -0.32 25.51 18.25
CA PRO A 304 -0.26 26.36 19.45
C PRO A 304 -1.23 25.88 20.55
N GLY A 305 -2.26 25.10 20.19
CA GLY A 305 -3.20 24.46 21.12
C GLY A 305 -2.76 23.06 21.55
N ARG A 306 -1.51 22.66 21.29
CA ARG A 306 -0.97 21.32 21.60
C ARG A 306 -1.20 20.87 23.04
N GLU A 307 -1.16 21.81 23.97
CA GLU A 307 -1.39 21.58 25.41
C GLU A 307 -2.82 21.90 25.86
N GLY A 308 -3.65 22.45 24.97
CA GLY A 308 -5.04 22.74 25.22
C GLY A 308 -5.79 21.45 25.59
N GLY A 309 -6.36 21.41 26.79
CA GLY A 309 -7.11 20.26 27.27
C GLY A 309 -8.45 20.16 26.53
N LEU A 310 -8.62 19.12 25.73
CA LEU A 310 -9.94 18.70 25.29
C LEU A 310 -10.47 17.71 26.32
N GLY A 311 -11.55 18.08 27.01
CA GLY A 311 -12.26 17.19 27.91
C GLY A 311 -12.87 16.01 27.16
N PHE A 312 -13.07 14.90 27.86
CA PHE A 312 -13.84 13.80 27.32
C PHE A 312 -15.32 14.15 27.23
N PRO A 313 -16.03 13.63 26.21
CA PRO A 313 -17.48 13.69 26.19
C PRO A 313 -18.07 13.10 27.48
N PRO A 314 -19.10 13.73 28.08
CA PRO A 314 -19.68 13.27 29.36
C PRO A 314 -20.38 11.91 29.23
N ASP A 315 -20.69 11.48 28.02
CA ASP A 315 -21.37 10.23 27.66
C ASP A 315 -20.41 9.06 27.40
N MET A 316 -19.11 9.19 27.73
CA MET A 316 -18.17 8.08 27.57
C MET A 316 -18.51 6.91 28.52
N PRO A 317 -18.63 5.67 28.02
CA PRO A 317 -19.03 4.54 28.85
C PRO A 317 -17.90 4.14 29.80
N PRO A 318 -18.16 3.97 31.11
CA PRO A 318 -17.11 3.63 32.07
C PRO A 318 -16.39 2.34 31.66
N LEU A 319 -15.08 2.32 31.81
CA LEU A 319 -14.30 1.13 31.51
C LEU A 319 -14.61 0.01 32.50
N GLY A 320 -14.70 -1.22 31.98
CA GLY A 320 -14.74 -2.43 32.80
C GLY A 320 -13.46 -2.64 33.60
N GLU A 321 -13.43 -3.73 34.36
CA GLU A 321 -12.23 -4.14 35.08
C GLU A 321 -11.11 -4.57 34.13
N ILE A 322 -9.86 -4.28 34.50
CA ILE A 322 -8.69 -4.69 33.71
C ILE A 322 -8.28 -6.07 34.18
N GLU A 323 -8.50 -7.06 33.33
CA GLU A 323 -8.14 -8.46 33.59
C GLU A 323 -6.65 -8.72 33.32
N SER A 324 -6.08 -8.07 32.30
CA SER A 324 -4.69 -8.30 31.86
C SER A 324 -3.86 -7.01 31.93
N GLN A 325 -2.89 -6.99 32.84
CA GLN A 325 -1.90 -5.90 32.91
C GLN A 325 -0.99 -5.86 31.68
N MET A 326 -0.53 -4.65 31.32
CA MET A 326 0.41 -4.45 30.22
C MET A 326 1.83 -4.87 30.62
N ASP A 327 2.58 -5.46 29.68
CA ASP A 327 3.98 -5.81 29.89
C ASP A 327 4.86 -4.54 29.94
N VAL A 328 5.32 -4.19 31.16
CA VAL A 328 6.21 -3.05 31.44
C VAL A 328 7.70 -3.43 31.59
N VAL A 329 8.07 -4.71 31.41
CA VAL A 329 9.49 -5.10 31.47
C VAL A 329 10.23 -4.70 30.19
N PRO A 330 11.56 -4.45 30.24
CA PRO A 330 12.32 -4.05 29.07
C PRO A 330 12.12 -5.00 27.86
N PRO A 331 12.26 -4.49 26.62
CA PRO A 331 12.05 -5.28 25.41
C PRO A 331 12.85 -6.59 25.43
N ARG A 332 12.17 -7.72 25.22
CA ARG A 332 12.83 -9.03 25.18
C ARG A 332 13.49 -9.23 23.82
N TRP A 333 14.56 -10.03 23.79
CA TRP A 333 15.27 -10.33 22.55
C TRP A 333 14.36 -10.86 21.43
N LYS A 334 13.45 -11.79 21.78
CA LYS A 334 12.48 -12.37 20.84
C LYS A 334 11.53 -11.32 20.22
N GLU A 335 11.19 -10.27 20.96
CA GLU A 335 10.33 -9.19 20.45
C GLU A 335 11.07 -8.37 19.39
N VAL A 336 12.32 -8.01 19.69
CA VAL A 336 13.20 -7.28 18.76
C VAL A 336 13.41 -8.08 17.47
N GLU A 337 13.74 -9.37 17.58
CA GLU A 337 13.90 -10.26 16.42
C GLU A 337 12.62 -10.35 15.60
N ALA A 338 11.46 -10.49 16.26
CA ALA A 338 10.18 -10.59 15.57
C ALA A 338 9.86 -9.31 14.76
N VAL A 339 10.11 -8.13 15.34
CA VAL A 339 9.92 -6.84 14.66
C VAL A 339 10.84 -6.72 13.45
N VAL A 340 12.14 -6.97 13.63
CA VAL A 340 13.12 -6.88 12.54
C VAL A 340 12.84 -7.90 11.44
N ARG A 341 12.45 -9.12 11.79
CA ARG A 341 12.08 -10.18 10.83
C ARG A 341 10.87 -9.77 9.99
N LYS A 342 9.83 -9.20 10.61
CA LYS A 342 8.60 -8.75 9.92
C LYS A 342 8.83 -7.51 9.03
N ALA A 343 9.76 -6.63 9.38
CA ALA A 343 10.03 -5.40 8.64
C ALA A 343 10.47 -5.68 7.18
N LYS A 344 10.17 -4.77 6.25
CA LYS A 344 10.63 -4.89 4.85
C LYS A 344 12.10 -4.45 4.76
N ALA A 345 12.97 -5.34 4.28
CA ALA A 345 14.41 -5.04 4.14
C ALA A 345 14.71 -3.89 3.16
N SER A 346 13.79 -3.59 2.25
CA SER A 346 13.88 -2.50 1.27
C SER A 346 13.26 -1.19 1.73
N SER A 347 12.78 -1.10 2.98
CA SER A 347 12.27 0.15 3.54
C SER A 347 13.36 1.22 3.53
N ALA A 348 12.98 2.45 3.19
CA ALA A 348 13.90 3.57 3.21
C ALA A 348 14.41 3.83 4.65
N PRO A 349 15.72 4.08 4.83
CA PRO A 349 16.29 4.46 6.11
C PRO A 349 15.88 5.89 6.50
N GLY A 350 16.11 6.24 7.76
CA GLY A 350 16.00 7.63 8.23
C GLY A 350 17.26 8.45 7.94
N PRO A 351 17.42 9.63 8.58
CA PRO A 351 18.57 10.52 8.42
C PRO A 351 19.93 9.87 8.64
N ASN A 352 20.01 8.82 9.48
CA ASN A 352 21.28 8.13 9.71
C ASN A 352 21.75 7.28 8.52
N GLY A 353 20.88 6.98 7.56
CA GLY A 353 21.20 6.21 6.36
C GLY A 353 21.27 4.69 6.56
N VAL A 354 20.93 4.18 7.75
CA VAL A 354 21.06 2.75 8.08
C VAL A 354 19.74 2.00 7.81
N PRO A 355 19.68 1.04 6.86
CA PRO A 355 18.46 0.34 6.52
C PRO A 355 18.19 -0.88 7.41
N TYR A 356 16.93 -1.34 7.47
CA TYR A 356 16.54 -2.62 8.08
C TYR A 356 17.34 -3.83 7.58
N ARG A 357 17.91 -3.75 6.36
CA ARG A 357 18.76 -4.81 5.82
C ARG A 357 19.96 -5.11 6.71
N VAL A 358 20.57 -4.10 7.33
CA VAL A 358 21.72 -4.30 8.23
C VAL A 358 21.27 -5.11 9.44
N TYR A 359 20.27 -4.63 10.18
CA TYR A 359 19.77 -5.33 11.39
C TYR A 359 19.23 -6.74 11.13
N LYS A 360 18.79 -7.05 9.90
CA LYS A 360 18.32 -8.39 9.53
C LYS A 360 19.45 -9.39 9.30
N ASN A 361 20.60 -8.92 8.80
CA ASN A 361 21.68 -9.80 8.35
C ASN A 361 22.95 -9.68 9.22
N ALA A 362 22.99 -8.71 10.14
CA ALA A 362 24.05 -8.51 11.12
C ALA A 362 23.47 -8.66 12.56
N PRO A 363 23.34 -9.90 13.07
CA PRO A 363 22.73 -10.16 14.38
C PRO A 363 23.54 -9.59 15.56
N GLY A 364 24.87 -9.50 15.48
CA GLY A 364 25.71 -8.85 16.48
C GLY A 364 25.38 -7.36 16.62
N VAL A 365 25.18 -6.67 15.50
CA VAL A 365 24.72 -5.26 15.49
C VAL A 365 23.34 -5.12 16.15
N LEU A 366 22.41 -6.03 15.84
CA LEU A 366 21.08 -6.02 16.46
C LEU A 366 21.12 -6.34 17.96
N ARG A 367 22.00 -7.26 18.39
CA ARG A 367 22.23 -7.59 19.80
C ARG A 367 22.76 -6.40 20.58
N PHE A 368 23.70 -5.65 20.01
CA PHE A 368 24.21 -4.42 20.59
C PHE A 368 23.09 -3.39 20.76
N LEU A 369 22.28 -3.17 19.72
CA LEU A 369 21.12 -2.28 19.78
C LEU A 369 20.11 -2.70 20.86
N TRP A 370 19.81 -3.99 20.98
CA TRP A 370 18.91 -4.50 22.01
C TRP A 370 19.43 -4.24 23.44
N LYS A 371 20.75 -4.37 23.68
CA LYS A 371 21.35 -4.02 24.97
C LYS A 371 21.09 -2.54 25.30
N LEU A 372 21.19 -1.65 24.32
CA LEU A 372 20.92 -0.22 24.46
C LEU A 372 19.44 0.10 24.69
N PHE A 373 18.52 -0.63 24.04
CA PHE A 373 17.08 -0.49 24.27
C PHE A 373 16.68 -0.73 25.73
N LYS A 374 17.33 -1.67 26.43
CA LYS A 374 17.07 -1.88 27.86
C LYS A 374 17.45 -0.67 28.69
N VAL A 375 18.55 0.01 28.36
CA VAL A 375 18.99 1.22 29.06
C VAL A 375 18.03 2.37 28.79
N VAL A 376 17.63 2.56 27.53
CA VAL A 376 16.61 3.56 27.13
C VAL A 376 15.30 3.32 27.87
N TRP A 377 14.85 2.06 27.97
CA TRP A 377 13.64 1.68 28.70
C TRP A 377 13.70 2.05 30.17
N HIS A 378 14.76 1.65 30.87
CA HIS A 378 14.91 1.94 32.31
C HIS A 378 15.06 3.43 32.62
N LYS A 379 15.78 4.16 31.76
CA LYS A 379 15.98 5.60 31.95
C LYS A 379 14.82 6.45 31.46
N GLN A 380 13.88 5.87 30.71
CA GLN A 380 12.77 6.58 30.05
C GLN A 380 13.24 7.80 29.23
N SER A 381 14.46 7.72 28.67
CA SER A 381 15.10 8.83 27.94
C SER A 381 15.34 8.43 26.49
N ILE A 382 14.77 9.20 25.56
CA ILE A 382 14.79 8.89 24.12
C ILE A 382 15.94 9.62 23.43
N PRO A 383 16.72 8.95 22.56
CA PRO A 383 17.77 9.61 21.81
C PRO A 383 17.22 10.69 20.89
N THR A 384 17.87 11.85 20.89
CA THR A 384 17.54 12.99 20.01
C THR A 384 17.48 12.56 18.54
N ALA A 385 18.39 11.66 18.13
CA ALA A 385 18.43 11.08 16.79
C ALA A 385 17.15 10.32 16.40
N TRP A 386 16.33 9.85 17.35
CA TRP A 386 15.07 9.17 17.04
C TRP A 386 13.90 10.15 16.87
N CYS A 387 14.02 11.35 17.42
CA CYS A 387 13.03 12.42 17.31
C CYS A 387 13.25 13.29 16.05
N ARG A 388 14.38 13.14 15.37
CA ARG A 388 14.68 13.80 14.09
C ARG A 388 14.20 12.95 12.91
N ALA A 389 13.33 13.53 12.08
CA ALA A 389 12.81 12.93 10.86
C ALA A 389 13.36 13.61 9.61
N GLY A 390 13.73 12.83 8.60
CA GLY A 390 14.00 13.34 7.26
C GLY A 390 12.75 13.32 6.41
N GLY A 391 12.23 14.48 6.03
CA GLY A 391 11.06 14.63 5.20
C GLY A 391 11.36 14.36 3.73
N VAL A 392 10.52 13.53 3.10
CA VAL A 392 10.53 13.30 1.65
C VAL A 392 9.17 13.64 1.08
N LEU A 393 9.18 14.43 0.01
CA LEU A 393 7.97 14.83 -0.71
C LEU A 393 7.64 13.80 -1.79
N ILE A 394 6.43 13.24 -1.73
CA ILE A 394 5.91 12.32 -2.75
C ILE A 394 4.76 12.99 -3.50
N PRO A 395 4.86 13.16 -4.83
CA PRO A 395 3.79 13.82 -5.59
C PRO A 395 2.49 13.03 -5.51
N LYS A 396 1.37 13.73 -5.31
CA LYS A 396 0.03 13.13 -5.33
C LYS A 396 -0.41 12.83 -6.77
N GLU A 397 -0.03 13.70 -7.70
CA GLU A 397 -0.45 13.75 -9.10
C GLU A 397 0.75 13.72 -10.07
N LYS A 398 0.52 13.75 -11.38
CA LYS A 398 1.58 13.65 -12.41
C LYS A 398 2.42 14.92 -12.57
N GLU A 399 1.81 16.07 -12.34
CA GLU A 399 2.40 17.41 -12.58
C GLU A 399 2.34 18.23 -11.29
N SER A 400 2.77 17.63 -10.17
CA SER A 400 2.76 18.31 -8.87
C SER A 400 3.84 19.39 -8.84
N VAL A 401 3.47 20.63 -8.54
CA VAL A 401 4.37 21.80 -8.50
C VAL A 401 4.39 22.45 -7.13
N ARG A 402 3.23 22.57 -6.48
CA ARG A 402 3.06 23.22 -5.16
C ARG A 402 3.13 22.20 -4.01
N ILE A 403 3.53 22.65 -2.83
CA ILE A 403 3.73 21.80 -1.63
C ILE A 403 2.47 21.02 -1.20
N ASP A 404 1.28 21.60 -1.34
CA ASP A 404 -0.02 20.97 -1.04
C ASP A 404 -0.30 19.76 -1.94
N GLN A 405 0.27 19.73 -3.14
CA GLN A 405 0.18 18.63 -4.11
C GLN A 405 1.19 17.50 -3.80
N PHE A 406 2.06 17.69 -2.81
CA PHE A 406 2.94 16.64 -2.31
C PHE A 406 2.40 16.07 -1.00
N ARG A 407 2.76 14.81 -0.76
CA ARG A 407 2.63 14.18 0.56
C ARG A 407 3.98 14.22 1.24
N THR A 408 4.04 14.89 2.37
CA THR A 408 5.20 14.87 3.26
C THR A 408 5.28 13.51 3.96
N ILE A 409 6.39 12.79 3.76
CA ILE A 409 6.67 11.52 4.42
C ILE A 409 7.88 11.69 5.33
N SER A 410 7.65 11.50 6.63
CA SER A 410 8.70 11.53 7.65
C SER A 410 9.46 10.20 7.69
N LEU A 411 10.71 10.19 7.25
CA LEU A 411 11.62 9.06 7.39
C LEU A 411 12.30 9.12 8.76
N LEU A 412 11.87 8.28 9.69
CA LEU A 412 12.54 8.11 11.00
C LEU A 412 13.66 7.07 10.94
N ASN A 413 14.64 7.21 11.83
CA ASN A 413 15.71 6.23 12.02
C ASN A 413 15.15 4.84 12.37
N VAL A 414 15.79 3.80 11.84
CA VAL A 414 15.29 2.42 11.92
C VAL A 414 15.29 1.91 13.36
N GLU A 415 16.27 2.31 14.15
CA GLU A 415 16.43 1.99 15.55
C GLU A 415 15.21 2.41 16.38
N GLY A 416 14.79 3.67 16.26
CA GLY A 416 13.59 4.18 16.92
C GLY A 416 12.32 3.47 16.42
N LYS A 417 12.21 3.21 15.11
CA LYS A 417 11.08 2.44 14.56
C LYS A 417 11.00 1.04 15.17
N ILE A 418 12.13 0.35 15.37
CA ILE A 418 12.15 -0.97 16.02
C ILE A 418 11.65 -0.86 17.46
N PHE A 419 12.16 0.10 18.23
CA PHE A 419 11.78 0.32 19.62
C PHE A 419 10.28 0.61 19.76
N PHE A 420 9.76 1.63 19.07
CA PHE A 420 8.36 2.01 19.16
C PHE A 420 7.40 0.98 18.53
N SER A 421 7.87 0.13 17.60
CA SER A 421 7.06 -1.00 17.13
C SER A 421 6.77 -2.03 18.24
N ILE A 422 7.68 -2.18 19.20
CA ILE A 422 7.47 -3.08 20.35
C ILE A 422 6.47 -2.45 21.31
N VAL A 423 6.64 -1.17 21.64
CA VAL A 423 5.70 -0.40 22.48
C VAL A 423 4.29 -0.45 21.89
N ALA A 424 4.14 -0.11 20.60
CA ALA A 424 2.86 -0.14 19.90
C ALA A 424 2.22 -1.54 19.91
N LYS A 425 3.02 -2.60 19.69
CA LYS A 425 2.51 -3.97 19.72
C LYS A 425 1.98 -4.33 21.10
N ARG A 426 2.70 -3.99 22.17
CA ARG A 426 2.27 -4.27 23.55
C ARG A 426 1.01 -3.49 23.91
N LEU A 427 0.91 -2.23 23.48
CA LEU A 427 -0.26 -1.39 23.71
C LEU A 427 -1.50 -1.98 23.02
N VAL A 428 -1.39 -2.36 21.74
CA VAL A 428 -2.50 -2.98 21.03
C VAL A 428 -2.92 -4.30 21.69
N GLN A 429 -1.97 -5.15 22.09
CA GLN A 429 -2.27 -6.41 22.78
C GLN A 429 -2.96 -6.18 24.14
N TYR A 430 -2.57 -5.13 24.86
CA TYR A 430 -3.23 -4.75 26.11
C TYR A 430 -4.67 -4.30 25.87
N LEU A 431 -4.90 -3.45 24.87
CA LEU A 431 -6.24 -2.96 24.53
C LEU A 431 -7.15 -4.09 24.02
N GLU A 432 -6.64 -5.00 23.20
CA GLU A 432 -7.37 -6.17 22.70
C GLU A 432 -7.76 -7.15 23.82
N LYS A 433 -6.80 -7.50 24.70
CA LYS A 433 -7.04 -8.48 25.77
C LYS A 433 -8.07 -8.04 26.79
N ASN A 434 -8.15 -6.73 27.04
CA ASN A 434 -9.10 -6.15 27.99
C ASN A 434 -10.41 -5.70 27.32
N GLY A 435 -10.63 -6.02 26.04
CA GLY A 435 -11.85 -5.63 25.32
C GLY A 435 -12.05 -4.11 25.20
N LEU A 436 -10.98 -3.32 25.29
CA LEU A 436 -11.03 -1.84 25.28
C LEU A 436 -11.20 -1.27 23.87
N ILE A 437 -11.07 -2.11 22.84
CA ILE A 437 -11.34 -1.75 21.44
C ILE A 437 -12.41 -2.69 20.91
N ASP A 438 -13.49 -2.11 20.38
CA ASP A 438 -14.49 -2.86 19.61
C ASP A 438 -13.94 -3.20 18.21
N THR A 439 -13.52 -4.46 18.06
CA THR A 439 -12.99 -5.01 16.80
C THR A 439 -14.06 -5.24 15.74
N THR A 440 -15.35 -5.11 16.07
CA THR A 440 -16.44 -5.21 15.08
C THR A 440 -16.54 -3.94 14.23
N VAL A 441 -16.28 -2.78 14.84
CA VAL A 441 -16.34 -1.45 14.19
C VAL A 441 -14.95 -0.95 13.83
N GLN A 442 -14.00 -0.97 14.78
CA GLN A 442 -12.63 -0.49 14.54
C GLN A 442 -11.74 -1.65 14.10
N LYS A 443 -11.33 -1.63 12.83
CA LYS A 443 -10.40 -2.62 12.26
C LYS A 443 -9.12 -2.01 11.72
N ALA A 444 -9.02 -0.67 11.69
CA ALA A 444 -7.83 0.03 11.24
C ALA A 444 -6.77 0.02 12.34
N GLY A 445 -5.50 -0.24 11.97
CA GLY A 445 -4.38 -0.22 12.92
C GLY A 445 -4.25 -1.46 13.81
N ILE A 446 -5.21 -2.38 13.78
CA ILE A 446 -5.22 -3.62 14.57
C ILE A 446 -4.62 -4.78 13.75
N PRO A 447 -3.52 -5.42 14.22
CA PRO A 447 -2.93 -6.56 13.53
C PRO A 447 -3.89 -7.75 13.45
N GLY A 448 -4.01 -8.36 12.27
CA GLY A 448 -4.75 -9.63 12.08
C GLY A 448 -6.10 -9.49 11.39
N PHE A 449 -6.63 -8.27 11.29
CA PHE A 449 -7.90 -8.01 10.60
C PHE A 449 -7.68 -7.52 9.17
N ALA A 450 -8.53 -7.98 8.24
CA ALA A 450 -8.52 -7.53 6.85
C ALA A 450 -9.51 -6.36 6.65
N GLY A 451 -9.41 -5.33 7.49
CA GLY A 451 -10.43 -4.28 7.65
C GLY A 451 -10.91 -3.64 6.35
N CYS A 452 -10.00 -3.29 5.43
CA CYS A 452 -10.40 -2.71 4.14
C CYS A 452 -11.30 -3.65 3.32
N ILE A 453 -10.98 -4.95 3.26
CA ILE A 453 -11.72 -5.93 2.48
C ILE A 453 -13.09 -6.16 3.12
N GLU A 454 -13.11 -6.33 4.45
CA GLU A 454 -14.34 -6.56 5.20
C GLU A 454 -15.30 -5.37 5.08
N HIS A 455 -14.85 -4.15 5.36
CA HIS A 455 -15.70 -2.95 5.25
C HIS A 455 -16.17 -2.70 3.82
N THR A 456 -15.31 -2.91 2.81
CA THR A 456 -15.73 -2.80 1.40
C THR A 456 -16.77 -3.86 1.05
N SER A 457 -16.62 -5.08 1.56
CA SER A 457 -17.58 -6.16 1.32
C SER A 457 -18.93 -5.90 1.99
N VAL A 458 -18.92 -5.33 3.21
CA VAL A 458 -20.14 -4.91 3.91
C VAL A 458 -20.87 -3.83 3.11
N ILE A 459 -20.18 -2.75 2.71
CA ILE A 459 -20.77 -1.69 1.88
C ILE A 459 -21.32 -2.27 0.58
N TRP A 460 -20.55 -3.14 -0.09
CA TRP A 460 -21.00 -3.80 -1.32
C TRP A 460 -22.26 -4.63 -1.10
N HIS A 461 -22.33 -5.41 -0.03
CA HIS A 461 -23.50 -6.22 0.29
C HIS A 461 -24.72 -5.33 0.55
N GLN A 462 -24.58 -4.26 1.34
CA GLN A 462 -25.66 -3.30 1.59
C GLN A 462 -26.20 -2.68 0.28
N ILE A 463 -25.31 -2.34 -0.66
CA ILE A 463 -25.71 -1.84 -1.99
C ILE A 463 -26.50 -2.89 -2.77
N GLN A 464 -26.07 -4.16 -2.75
CA GLN A 464 -26.79 -5.24 -3.45
C GLN A 464 -28.16 -5.49 -2.83
N THR A 465 -28.25 -5.55 -1.51
CA THR A 465 -29.50 -5.78 -0.78
C THR A 465 -30.48 -4.63 -1.01
N ALA A 466 -30.02 -3.39 -0.94
CA ALA A 466 -30.85 -2.22 -1.24
C ALA A 466 -31.42 -2.27 -2.66
N LYS A 467 -30.61 -2.70 -3.63
CA LYS A 467 -31.03 -2.87 -5.02
C LYS A 467 -32.05 -4.02 -5.21
N GLN A 468 -31.92 -5.10 -4.45
CA GLN A 468 -32.85 -6.24 -4.52
C GLN A 468 -34.21 -5.91 -3.90
N GLU A 469 -34.19 -5.19 -2.78
CA GLU A 469 -35.39 -4.81 -2.01
C GLU A 469 -36.05 -3.52 -2.52
N GLY A 470 -35.40 -2.80 -3.44
CA GLY A 470 -35.92 -1.52 -3.97
C GLY A 470 -35.93 -0.40 -2.94
N ARG A 471 -35.07 -0.47 -1.91
CA ARG A 471 -34.95 0.58 -0.87
C ARG A 471 -33.86 1.58 -1.19
N GLU A 472 -34.03 2.80 -0.69
CA GLU A 472 -33.00 3.82 -0.73
C GLU A 472 -31.89 3.52 0.29
N LEU A 473 -30.63 3.71 -0.14
CA LEU A 473 -29.46 3.55 0.71
C LEU A 473 -28.65 4.85 0.69
N HIS A 474 -28.53 5.50 1.84
CA HIS A 474 -27.65 6.64 2.02
C HIS A 474 -26.35 6.19 2.69
N VAL A 475 -25.22 6.58 2.12
CA VAL A 475 -23.88 6.28 2.66
C VAL A 475 -23.16 7.59 2.89
N VAL A 476 -22.73 7.82 4.13
CA VAL A 476 -21.96 9.00 4.52
C VAL A 476 -20.50 8.59 4.70
N PHE A 477 -19.61 9.25 3.97
CA PHE A 477 -18.17 9.10 4.15
C PHE A 477 -17.63 10.32 4.89
N LEU A 478 -17.09 10.09 6.09
CA LEU A 478 -16.45 11.11 6.89
C LEU A 478 -14.94 11.03 6.69
N ASP A 479 -14.32 12.17 6.37
CA ASP A 479 -12.87 12.29 6.25
C ASP A 479 -12.38 13.42 7.16
N LEU A 480 -11.32 13.14 7.92
CA LEU A 480 -10.75 14.10 8.87
C LEU A 480 -9.56 14.81 8.21
N ALA A 481 -9.67 16.13 8.06
CA ALA A 481 -8.57 16.96 7.59
C ALA A 481 -7.38 16.88 8.56
N ASN A 482 -6.19 16.56 8.03
CA ASN A 482 -4.94 16.44 8.81
C ASN A 482 -5.07 15.59 10.08
N ALA A 483 -5.75 14.44 10.02
CA ALA A 483 -6.14 13.63 11.19
C ALA A 483 -5.02 13.30 12.20
N PHE A 484 -3.75 13.26 11.80
CA PHE A 484 -2.64 13.04 12.74
C PHE A 484 -2.04 14.35 13.29
N GLY A 485 -2.03 15.42 12.50
CA GLY A 485 -1.47 16.70 12.92
C GLY A 485 -2.43 17.56 13.73
N SER A 486 -3.74 17.26 13.69
CA SER A 486 -4.78 18.00 14.41
C SER A 486 -5.10 17.48 15.81
N VAL A 487 -4.45 16.39 16.26
CA VAL A 487 -4.71 15.80 17.59
C VAL A 487 -3.86 16.49 18.65
N PRO A 488 -4.46 17.18 19.64
CA PRO A 488 -3.70 17.77 20.74
C PRO A 488 -2.99 16.69 21.55
N HIS A 489 -1.74 16.94 21.95
CA HIS A 489 -0.97 15.95 22.69
C HIS A 489 -1.52 15.73 24.11
N SER A 490 -2.13 16.75 24.71
CA SER A 490 -2.88 16.66 25.98
C SER A 490 -3.94 15.55 25.93
N LEU A 491 -4.71 15.47 24.84
CA LEU A 491 -5.77 14.48 24.64
C LEU A 491 -5.21 13.05 24.57
N ILE A 492 -4.02 12.86 24.00
CA ILE A 492 -3.34 11.55 23.98
C ILE A 492 -3.06 11.08 25.41
N TRP A 493 -2.61 11.99 26.28
CA TRP A 493 -2.32 11.65 27.68
C TRP A 493 -3.58 11.36 28.48
N SER A 494 -4.61 12.20 28.33
CA SER A 494 -5.92 11.94 28.92
C SER A 494 -6.49 10.60 28.43
N ALA A 495 -6.29 10.24 27.16
CA ALA A 495 -6.72 8.95 26.63
C ALA A 495 -5.93 7.78 27.24
N CYS A 496 -4.62 7.92 27.40
CA CYS A 496 -3.82 6.93 28.10
C CYS A 496 -4.25 6.74 29.56
N GLU A 497 -4.58 7.83 30.27
CA GLU A 497 -5.11 7.79 31.63
C GLU A 497 -6.48 7.12 31.69
N TYR A 498 -7.37 7.49 30.75
CA TYR A 498 -8.68 6.89 30.62
C TYR A 498 -8.58 5.37 30.43
N PHE A 499 -7.78 4.91 29.46
CA PHE A 499 -7.52 3.48 29.20
C PHE A 499 -6.57 2.83 30.22
N ARG A 500 -6.21 3.53 31.31
CA ARG A 500 -5.36 3.05 32.42
C ARG A 500 -4.04 2.41 31.94
N VAL A 501 -3.42 3.02 30.93
CA VAL A 501 -2.10 2.64 30.43
C VAL A 501 -1.04 2.93 31.51
N PRO A 502 -0.08 2.01 31.77
CA PRO A 502 0.94 2.24 32.79
C PRO A 502 1.77 3.51 32.57
N VAL A 503 2.05 4.21 33.66
CA VAL A 503 2.74 5.51 33.66
C VAL A 503 4.12 5.42 33.01
N GLU A 504 4.82 4.29 33.14
CA GLU A 504 6.13 4.08 32.53
C GLU A 504 6.10 4.16 31.01
N ILE A 505 5.03 3.63 30.39
CA ILE A 505 4.84 3.67 28.95
C ILE A 505 4.45 5.09 28.52
N VAL A 506 3.58 5.73 29.29
CA VAL A 506 3.17 7.12 29.04
C VAL A 506 4.37 8.06 29.10
N ASN A 507 5.29 7.89 30.06
CA ASN A 507 6.51 8.69 30.18
C ASN A 507 7.43 8.53 28.96
N ILE A 508 7.62 7.28 28.50
CA ILE A 508 8.39 7.00 27.27
C ILE A 508 7.78 7.71 26.06
N MET A 509 6.45 7.71 25.95
CA MET A 509 5.74 8.43 24.88
C MET A 509 5.89 9.94 25.04
N LYS A 510 5.66 10.50 26.23
CA LYS A 510 5.82 11.94 26.50
C LYS A 510 7.21 12.45 26.13
N GLU A 511 8.25 11.71 26.52
CA GLU A 511 9.63 12.06 26.18
C GLU A 511 9.88 12.03 24.66
N TYR A 512 9.30 11.06 23.95
CA TYR A 512 9.40 11.00 22.49
C TYR A 512 8.72 12.19 21.79
N PHE A 513 7.52 12.56 22.23
CA PHE A 513 6.76 13.66 21.63
C PHE A 513 7.29 15.05 22.00
N LYS A 514 8.23 15.16 22.95
CA LYS A 514 8.73 16.45 23.45
C LYS A 514 9.41 17.31 22.38
N ASP A 515 10.40 16.76 21.67
CA ASP A 515 11.24 17.49 20.69
C ASP A 515 11.30 16.75 19.35
N ILE A 516 10.14 16.57 18.71
CA ILE A 516 10.08 16.02 17.35
C ILE A 516 10.41 17.12 16.35
N ARG A 517 11.42 16.87 15.51
CA ARG A 517 11.83 17.80 14.44
C ARG A 517 11.75 17.12 13.08
N LEU A 518 11.28 17.86 12.09
CA LEU A 518 11.16 17.40 10.71
C LEU A 518 11.93 18.35 9.81
N CYS A 519 12.98 17.85 9.16
CA CYS A 519 13.73 18.62 8.17
C CYS A 519 13.47 18.05 6.77
N ILE A 520 13.13 18.88 5.80
CA ILE A 520 12.89 18.48 4.41
C ILE A 520 14.07 18.91 3.55
N GLY A 521 14.63 17.95 2.83
CA GLY A 521 15.53 18.26 1.72
C GLY A 521 14.87 18.15 0.39
N THR A 522 14.98 19.22 -0.38
CA THR A 522 14.84 19.19 -1.82
C THR A 522 16.25 19.07 -2.44
N GLY A 523 16.33 18.84 -3.75
CA GLY A 523 17.62 18.85 -4.45
C GLY A 523 18.28 20.24 -4.47
N GLU A 524 17.55 21.29 -4.08
CA GLU A 524 17.96 22.69 -4.18
C GLU A 524 18.22 23.32 -2.81
N PHE A 525 17.49 22.90 -1.77
CA PHE A 525 17.64 23.45 -0.42
C PHE A 525 17.26 22.44 0.67
N VAL A 526 17.64 22.77 1.90
CA VAL A 526 17.27 22.05 3.12
C VAL A 526 16.50 23.01 4.02
N SER A 527 15.31 22.59 4.45
CA SER A 527 14.54 23.33 5.47
C SER A 527 15.21 23.19 6.83
N ASP A 528 15.04 24.20 7.66
CA ASP A 528 15.65 24.25 9.00
C ASP A 528 15.08 23.20 9.97
#